data_AF-A0A8T5F7F2-F1
#
_entry.id   AF-A0A8T5F7F2-F1
#
_cell.length_a   1.000
_cell.length_b   1.000
_cell.length_c   1.000
_cell.angle_alpha   90.00
_cell.angle_beta   90.00
_cell.angle_gamma   90.00
#
_symmetry.space_group_name_H-M   'P 1'
#
loop_
_entity.id
_entity.type
_entity.pdbx_description
1 polymer ?
#
loop_
_entity_poly.entity_id
_entity_poly.type
_entity_poly.pdbx_seq_one_letter_code
_entity_poly.pdbx_strand_id
1 'polypeptide(L)'
;MNRIPLDVFVNAIPKTDISEKGIKFNNLYKVLLNGKTGTRYNRNNALRDLTYYVELGNFFKIQNENHQPQYYQTNVNNYDYVTEYIRPLLDRKFKTISDNWKKLNKKKLFLKTGKPSKKLEKWIEEFDSIVTITQNLMWTRETTKNETLNEKYSLIIQGTIYKINEFAKLVHSTSKKNERYVESVFARIPFTIKF
;
A
#
# COMPACT_ATOMS: atom_id res chain seq x y z
N MET A 1 -3.82 10.78 -15.36
CA MET A 1 -3.96 11.99 -14.55
C MET A 1 -2.70 12.08 -13.71
N ASN A 2 -1.90 13.14 -13.85
CA ASN A 2 -0.66 13.27 -13.09
C ASN A 2 -1.02 13.53 -11.62
N ARG A 3 -0.66 12.61 -10.74
CA ARG A 3 -0.85 12.76 -9.28
C ARG A 3 0.04 13.88 -8.76
N ILE A 4 -0.37 14.55 -7.69
CA ILE A 4 0.57 15.42 -6.95
C ILE A 4 1.72 14.52 -6.44
N PRO A 5 2.99 14.92 -6.64
CA PRO A 5 4.13 14.17 -6.12
C PRO A 5 4.06 13.95 -4.60
N LEU A 6 4.48 12.76 -4.14
CA LEU A 6 4.41 12.37 -2.73
C LEU A 6 5.17 13.34 -1.81
N ASP A 7 6.32 13.84 -2.26
CA ASP A 7 7.16 14.80 -1.54
C ASP A 7 6.40 16.08 -1.18
N VAL A 8 5.45 16.51 -2.00
CA VAL A 8 4.61 17.68 -1.69
C VAL A 8 3.75 17.41 -0.45
N PHE A 9 3.19 16.20 -0.31
CA PHE A 9 2.46 15.80 0.88
C PHE A 9 3.41 15.58 2.08
N VAL A 10 4.59 15.01 1.84
CA VAL A 10 5.62 14.80 2.88
C VAL A 10 6.20 16.13 3.39
N ASN A 11 6.21 17.19 2.60
CA ASN A 11 6.67 18.49 3.09
C ASN A 11 5.58 19.24 3.87
N ALA A 12 4.31 18.89 3.67
CA ALA A 12 3.17 19.59 4.26
C ALA A 12 2.65 18.97 5.57
N ILE A 13 2.91 17.68 5.81
CA ILE A 13 2.41 16.95 7.00
C ILE A 13 3.55 16.85 8.04
N PRO A 14 3.34 17.13 9.34
CA PRO A 14 4.40 17.00 10.35
C PRO A 14 4.92 15.57 10.56
N LYS A 15 6.23 15.42 10.80
CA LYS A 15 6.92 14.18 11.23
C LYS A 15 6.90 14.09 12.75
N THR A 16 5.79 13.68 13.34
CA THR A 16 5.63 13.75 14.79
C THR A 16 4.98 12.48 15.32
N ASP A 17 5.20 12.16 16.60
CA ASP A 17 4.41 11.10 17.25
C ASP A 17 2.93 11.41 17.07
N ILE A 18 2.09 10.37 16.95
CA ILE A 18 0.64 10.50 16.67
C ILE A 18 -0.06 11.52 17.60
N SER A 19 0.51 11.77 18.79
CA SER A 19 0.07 12.74 19.79
C SER A 19 0.16 14.22 19.34
N GLU A 20 1.02 14.57 18.38
CA GLU A 20 1.17 15.95 17.90
C GLU A 20 0.17 16.27 16.77
N LYS A 21 -1.09 16.52 17.14
CA LYS A 21 -2.22 17.20 16.46
C LYS A 21 -2.51 17.01 14.95
N GLY A 22 -1.65 16.41 14.15
CA GLY A 22 -1.80 16.14 12.72
C GLY A 22 -2.07 17.40 11.90
N ILE A 23 -2.30 17.22 10.60
CA ILE A 23 -2.81 18.30 9.75
C ILE A 23 -4.22 17.96 9.27
N LYS A 24 -5.15 18.88 9.47
CA LYS A 24 -6.51 18.77 8.92
C LYS A 24 -6.45 18.86 7.39
N PHE A 25 -7.29 18.08 6.71
CA PHE A 25 -7.35 18.09 5.23
C PHE A 25 -7.45 19.51 4.63
N ASN A 26 -8.28 20.39 5.22
CA ASN A 26 -8.43 21.76 4.72
C ASN A 26 -7.12 22.54 4.73
N ASN A 27 -6.29 22.36 5.76
CA ASN A 27 -5.03 23.09 5.89
C ASN A 27 -4.02 22.54 4.89
N LEU A 28 -3.94 21.21 4.77
CA LEU A 28 -3.13 20.53 3.77
C LEU A 28 -3.53 20.97 2.35
N TYR A 29 -4.83 20.96 2.02
CA TYR A 29 -5.33 21.38 0.72
C TYR A 29 -4.94 22.83 0.39
N LYS A 30 -5.00 23.76 1.35
CA LYS A 30 -4.53 25.14 1.15
C LYS A 30 -3.04 25.21 0.84
N VAL A 31 -2.21 24.42 1.53
CA VAL A 31 -0.77 24.33 1.23
C VAL A 31 -0.53 23.80 -0.19
N LEU A 32 -1.26 22.77 -0.61
CA LEU A 32 -1.17 22.19 -1.97
C LEU A 32 -1.57 23.18 -3.07
N LEU A 33 -2.61 23.99 -2.81
CA LEU A 33 -3.04 25.05 -3.72
C LEU A 33 -1.99 26.17 -3.85
N ASN A 34 -1.36 26.56 -2.74
CA ASN A 34 -0.34 27.61 -2.72
C ASN A 34 0.99 27.16 -3.36
N GLY A 35 1.27 25.85 -3.42
CA GLY A 35 2.47 25.26 -4.03
C GLY A 35 2.50 25.23 -5.57
N LYS A 36 1.68 26.04 -6.26
CA LYS A 36 1.52 26.04 -7.74
C LYS A 36 1.06 24.71 -8.34
N THR A 37 0.10 24.04 -7.71
CA THR A 37 -0.69 23.05 -8.48
C THR A 37 -1.53 23.84 -9.47
N GLY A 38 -1.35 23.60 -10.78
CA GLY A 38 -2.04 24.37 -11.82
C GLY A 38 -3.56 24.44 -11.59
N THR A 39 -4.22 25.44 -12.17
CA THR A 39 -5.65 25.81 -12.02
C THR A 39 -6.68 24.67 -12.18
N ARG A 40 -6.28 23.44 -12.53
CA ARG A 40 -7.13 22.26 -12.70
C ARG A 40 -7.10 21.27 -11.52
N TYR A 41 -6.28 21.48 -10.49
CA TYR A 41 -6.19 20.53 -9.38
C TYR A 41 -7.13 20.90 -8.22
N ASN A 42 -8.33 20.32 -8.21
CA ASN A 42 -9.37 20.61 -7.23
C ASN A 42 -9.25 19.76 -5.94
N ARG A 43 -10.06 20.14 -4.94
CA ARG A 43 -10.15 19.49 -3.63
C ARG A 43 -10.40 17.98 -3.68
N ASN A 44 -11.21 17.51 -4.61
CA ASN A 44 -11.53 16.09 -4.73
C ASN A 44 -10.33 15.29 -5.26
N ASN A 45 -9.58 15.86 -6.20
CA ASN A 45 -8.34 15.25 -6.68
C ASN A 45 -7.30 15.21 -5.56
N ALA A 46 -7.16 16.28 -4.78
CA ALA A 46 -6.27 16.32 -3.60
C ALA A 46 -6.63 15.25 -2.58
N LEU A 47 -7.91 15.08 -2.29
CA LEU A 47 -8.39 14.05 -1.38
C LEU A 47 -8.12 12.64 -1.92
N ARG A 48 -8.31 12.42 -3.23
CA ARG A 48 -8.06 11.13 -3.86
C ARG A 48 -6.58 10.76 -3.81
N ASP A 49 -5.69 11.69 -4.14
CA ASP A 49 -4.24 11.44 -4.13
C ASP A 49 -3.73 11.27 -2.68
N LEU A 50 -4.24 12.06 -1.72
CA LEU A 50 -3.93 11.87 -0.30
C LEU A 50 -4.41 10.52 0.21
N THR A 51 -5.64 10.12 -0.13
CA THR A 51 -6.18 8.79 0.20
C THR A 51 -5.33 7.70 -0.43
N TYR A 52 -4.88 7.88 -1.67
CA TYR A 52 -3.94 6.95 -2.31
C TYR A 52 -2.64 6.82 -1.51
N TYR A 53 -2.05 7.92 -1.05
CA TYR A 53 -0.83 7.86 -0.25
C TYR A 53 -1.05 7.28 1.16
N VAL A 54 -2.24 7.44 1.75
CA VAL A 54 -2.68 6.72 2.95
C VAL A 54 -2.78 5.22 2.66
N GLU A 55 -3.36 4.84 1.53
CA GLU A 55 -3.46 3.45 1.10
C GLU A 55 -2.11 2.81 0.77
N LEU A 56 -1.09 3.61 0.45
CA LEU A 56 0.30 3.17 0.31
C LEU A 56 1.07 3.17 1.65
N GLY A 57 0.44 3.57 2.76
CA GLY A 57 1.05 3.58 4.09
C GLY A 57 2.00 4.75 4.37
N ASN A 58 2.05 5.76 3.50
CA ASN A 58 2.91 6.95 3.72
C ASN A 58 2.34 7.89 4.79
N PHE A 59 1.01 7.86 4.95
CA PHE A 59 0.27 8.65 5.93
C PHE A 59 -0.76 7.77 6.62
N PHE A 60 -1.15 8.13 7.84
CA PHE A 60 -2.39 7.61 8.43
C PHE A 60 -3.40 8.73 8.63
N LYS A 61 -4.66 8.32 8.66
CA LYS A 61 -5.83 9.20 8.77
C LYS A 61 -6.58 8.85 10.04
N ILE A 62 -6.68 9.80 10.96
CA ILE A 62 -7.58 9.72 12.12
C ILE A 62 -8.82 10.55 11.80
N GLN A 63 -10.00 9.98 11.99
CA GLN A 63 -11.26 10.67 11.80
C GLN A 63 -12.19 10.38 12.98
N ASN A 64 -12.53 11.44 13.71
CA ASN A 64 -13.60 11.43 14.70
C ASN A 64 -14.88 11.93 14.04
N GLU A 65 -16.05 11.39 14.40
CA GLU A 65 -17.34 11.63 13.71
C GLU A 65 -17.67 13.12 13.51
N ASN A 66 -17.29 13.97 14.47
CA ASN A 66 -17.58 15.40 14.48
C ASN A 66 -16.42 16.31 14.04
N HIS A 67 -15.30 15.74 13.59
CA HIS A 67 -14.11 16.50 13.25
C HIS A 67 -13.59 16.20 11.84
N GLN A 68 -12.98 17.19 11.21
CA GLN A 68 -12.26 16.96 9.96
C GLN A 68 -11.17 15.91 10.17
N PRO A 69 -10.94 15.04 9.16
CA PRO A 69 -9.87 14.06 9.25
C PRO A 69 -8.52 14.75 9.40
N GLN A 70 -7.74 14.22 10.34
CA GLN A 70 -6.35 14.60 10.54
C GLN A 70 -5.45 13.57 9.89
N TYR A 71 -4.43 14.07 9.21
CA TYR A 71 -3.43 13.29 8.52
C TYR A 71 -2.10 13.49 9.21
N TYR A 72 -1.38 12.40 9.35
CA TYR A 72 -0.10 12.36 10.02
C TYR A 72 0.86 11.60 9.13
N GLN A 73 2.12 12.03 9.12
CA GLN A 73 3.15 11.18 8.55
C GLN A 73 3.24 9.93 9.38
N THR A 74 3.44 8.82 8.70
CA THR A 74 3.84 7.59 9.34
C THR A 74 5.17 7.83 10.05
N ASN A 75 5.12 8.21 11.34
CA ASN A 75 6.29 8.26 12.19
C ASN A 75 6.44 6.89 12.85
N VAL A 76 7.54 6.25 12.55
CA VAL A 76 7.78 4.83 12.75
C VAL A 76 8.48 4.51 14.07
N ASN A 77 8.28 5.40 15.04
CA ASN A 77 8.63 5.18 16.43
C ASN A 77 7.41 4.87 17.30
N ASN A 78 6.20 4.82 16.71
CA ASN A 78 4.96 4.56 17.43
C ASN A 78 4.56 3.08 17.33
N TYR A 79 4.49 2.41 18.48
CA TYR A 79 4.15 0.97 18.61
C TYR A 79 2.70 0.65 18.21
N ASP A 80 1.78 1.58 18.47
CA ASP A 80 0.35 1.44 18.20
C ASP A 80 0.08 1.58 16.70
N TYR A 81 0.86 2.41 16.00
CA TYR A 81 0.81 2.53 14.54
C TYR A 81 0.91 1.17 13.83
N VAL A 82 1.86 0.36 14.25
CA VAL A 82 2.18 -0.93 13.63
C VAL A 82 1.04 -1.93 13.82
N THR A 83 0.49 -1.97 15.04
CA THR A 83 -0.48 -2.98 15.45
C THR A 83 -1.90 -2.58 15.09
N GLU A 84 -2.26 -1.32 15.28
CA GLU A 84 -3.63 -0.82 15.15
C GLU A 84 -3.95 -0.28 13.75
N TYR A 85 -2.94 0.11 12.97
CA TYR A 85 -3.15 0.73 11.66
C TYR A 85 -2.59 -0.08 10.51
N ILE A 86 -1.30 -0.43 10.54
CA ILE A 86 -0.65 -1.14 9.44
C ILE A 86 -1.19 -2.56 9.28
N ARG A 87 -1.24 -3.35 10.36
CA ARG A 87 -1.71 -4.73 10.28
C ARG A 87 -3.16 -4.82 9.78
N PRO A 88 -4.14 -4.05 10.30
CA PRO A 88 -5.50 -4.04 9.76
C PRO A 88 -5.58 -3.54 8.32
N LEU A 89 -4.75 -2.58 7.90
CA LEU A 89 -4.68 -2.14 6.51
C LEU A 89 -4.22 -3.28 5.58
N LEU A 90 -3.15 -3.98 5.94
CA LEU A 90 -2.64 -5.14 5.20
C LEU A 90 -3.67 -6.26 5.14
N ASP A 91 -4.32 -6.58 6.26
CA ASP A 91 -5.35 -7.63 6.31
C ASP A 91 -6.55 -7.30 5.42
N ARG A 92 -7.02 -6.03 5.41
CA ARG A 92 -8.07 -5.59 4.47
C ARG A 92 -7.63 -5.70 3.02
N LYS A 93 -6.39 -5.32 2.68
CA LYS A 93 -5.88 -5.43 1.31
C LYS A 93 -5.78 -6.89 0.85
N PHE A 94 -5.21 -7.77 1.68
CA PHE A 94 -5.16 -9.20 1.38
C PHE A 94 -6.54 -9.83 1.25
N LYS A 95 -7.50 -9.41 2.09
CA LYS A 95 -8.89 -9.84 1.95
C LYS A 95 -9.48 -9.43 0.61
N THR A 96 -9.31 -8.16 0.21
CA THR A 96 -9.76 -7.66 -1.11
C THR A 96 -9.14 -8.47 -2.26
N ILE A 97 -7.83 -8.70 -2.22
CA ILE A 97 -7.13 -9.52 -3.23
C ILE A 97 -7.70 -10.93 -3.28
N SER A 98 -7.93 -11.56 -2.13
CA SER A 98 -8.53 -12.90 -2.06
C SER A 98 -9.95 -12.93 -2.62
N ASP A 99 -10.77 -11.95 -2.27
CA ASP A 99 -12.15 -11.85 -2.74
C ASP A 99 -12.21 -11.57 -4.25
N ASN A 100 -11.31 -10.74 -4.78
CA ASN A 100 -11.19 -10.49 -6.21
C ASN A 100 -10.70 -11.73 -6.96
N TRP A 101 -9.72 -12.46 -6.41
CA TRP A 101 -9.28 -13.74 -6.96
C TRP A 101 -10.44 -14.72 -7.10
N LYS A 102 -11.28 -14.86 -6.08
CA LYS A 102 -12.46 -15.75 -6.10
C LYS A 102 -13.43 -15.40 -7.25
N LYS A 103 -13.60 -14.11 -7.57
CA LYS A 103 -14.47 -13.63 -8.66
C LYS A 103 -13.91 -13.87 -10.06
N LEU A 104 -12.60 -14.07 -10.22
CA LEU A 104 -12.01 -14.29 -11.53
C LEU A 104 -12.44 -15.64 -12.13
N ASN A 105 -12.60 -15.71 -13.46
CA ASN A 105 -12.83 -16.99 -14.14
C ASN A 105 -11.48 -17.65 -14.46
N LYS A 106 -11.15 -18.73 -13.75
CA LYS A 106 -9.84 -19.39 -13.77
C LYS A 106 -9.49 -19.93 -15.16
N LYS A 107 -10.49 -20.42 -15.89
CA LYS A 107 -10.37 -20.90 -17.28
C LYS A 107 -10.04 -19.78 -18.28
N LYS A 108 -10.28 -18.52 -17.92
CA LYS A 108 -10.05 -17.33 -18.75
C LYS A 108 -8.92 -16.44 -18.22
N LEU A 109 -8.17 -16.90 -17.23
CA LEU A 109 -7.04 -16.14 -16.69
C LEU A 109 -5.92 -15.97 -17.71
N PHE A 110 -5.82 -16.89 -18.66
CA PHE A 110 -4.83 -16.90 -19.72
C PHE A 110 -5.52 -16.98 -21.08
N LEU A 111 -4.95 -16.29 -22.06
CA LEU A 111 -5.33 -16.37 -23.46
C LEU A 111 -4.88 -17.71 -24.04
N LYS A 112 -5.45 -18.11 -25.20
CA LYS A 112 -5.04 -19.34 -25.90
C LYS A 112 -3.53 -19.38 -26.23
N THR A 113 -2.92 -18.20 -26.36
CA THR A 113 -1.48 -17.99 -26.62
C THR A 113 -0.60 -18.17 -25.38
N GLY A 114 -1.17 -18.47 -24.20
CA GLY A 114 -0.43 -18.57 -22.92
C GLY A 114 -0.13 -17.22 -22.26
N LYS A 115 -0.46 -16.10 -22.91
CA LYS A 115 -0.37 -14.76 -22.31
C LYS A 115 -1.43 -14.58 -21.23
N PRO A 116 -1.20 -13.81 -20.16
CA PRO A 116 -2.24 -13.51 -19.19
C PRO A 116 -3.38 -12.73 -19.85
N SER A 117 -4.54 -12.85 -19.25
CA SER A 117 -5.62 -11.91 -19.49
C SER A 117 -5.34 -10.60 -18.78
N LYS A 118 -5.84 -9.50 -19.34
CA LYS A 118 -5.87 -8.18 -18.69
C LYS A 118 -6.50 -8.21 -17.29
N LYS A 119 -7.38 -9.19 -17.01
CA LYS A 119 -7.99 -9.37 -15.68
C LYS A 119 -7.01 -9.94 -14.66
N LEU A 120 -6.14 -10.88 -15.09
CA LEU A 120 -5.09 -11.42 -14.23
C LEU A 120 -4.04 -10.35 -13.95
N GLU A 121 -3.58 -9.61 -14.97
CA GLU A 121 -2.62 -8.51 -14.79
C GLU A 121 -3.12 -7.48 -13.77
N LYS A 122 -4.36 -7.00 -13.94
CA LYS A 122 -4.99 -6.06 -13.00
C LYS A 122 -5.09 -6.60 -11.58
N TRP A 123 -5.33 -7.90 -11.42
CA TRP A 123 -5.40 -8.52 -10.11
C TRP A 123 -4.00 -8.60 -9.46
N ILE A 124 -2.95 -8.83 -10.24
CA ILE A 124 -1.57 -8.82 -9.74
C ILE A 124 -1.14 -7.39 -9.36
N GLU A 125 -1.56 -6.36 -10.11
CA GLU A 125 -1.33 -4.95 -9.76
C GLU A 125 -1.94 -4.55 -8.39
N GLU A 126 -2.93 -5.29 -7.87
CA GLU A 126 -3.49 -5.04 -6.54
C GLU A 126 -2.43 -5.22 -5.42
N PHE A 127 -1.39 -6.04 -5.68
CA PHE A 127 -0.28 -6.24 -4.75
C PHE A 127 0.66 -5.05 -4.66
N ASP A 128 0.71 -4.14 -5.64
CA ASP A 128 1.64 -3.00 -5.67
C ASP A 128 1.56 -2.17 -4.37
N SER A 129 0.34 -1.98 -3.86
CA SER A 129 0.11 -1.25 -2.62
C SER A 129 0.61 -2.01 -1.39
N ILE A 130 0.50 -3.34 -1.37
CA ILE A 130 1.06 -4.18 -0.30
C ILE A 130 2.59 -4.14 -0.36
N VAL A 131 3.16 -4.27 -1.56
CA VAL A 131 4.61 -4.20 -1.79
C VAL A 131 5.17 -2.87 -1.29
N THR A 132 4.53 -1.76 -1.65
CA THR A 132 4.95 -0.42 -1.21
C THR A 132 4.93 -0.31 0.32
N ILE A 133 3.84 -0.76 0.97
CA ILE A 133 3.76 -0.77 2.44
C ILE A 133 4.88 -1.61 3.03
N THR A 134 5.12 -2.82 2.53
CA THR A 134 6.17 -3.71 3.03
C THR A 134 7.56 -3.12 2.87
N GLN A 135 7.88 -2.50 1.72
CA GLN A 135 9.16 -1.83 1.51
C GLN A 135 9.34 -0.65 2.48
N ASN A 136 8.29 0.13 2.73
CA ASN A 136 8.32 1.21 3.71
C ASN A 136 8.59 0.67 5.13
N LEU A 137 7.98 -0.45 5.51
CA LEU A 137 8.25 -1.12 6.79
C LEU A 137 9.68 -1.66 6.88
N MET A 138 10.23 -2.20 5.77
CA MET A 138 11.62 -2.65 5.71
C MET A 138 12.58 -1.49 5.91
N TRP A 139 12.43 -0.41 5.15
CA TRP A 139 13.24 0.80 5.29
C TRP A 139 13.19 1.34 6.72
N THR A 140 11.97 1.42 7.24
CA THR A 140 11.72 1.83 8.61
C THR A 140 12.52 1.02 9.61
N ARG A 141 12.41 -0.32 9.57
CA ARG A 141 13.12 -1.23 10.47
C ARG A 141 14.62 -0.97 10.47
N GLU A 142 15.22 -0.74 9.29
CA GLU A 142 16.66 -0.46 9.18
C GLU A 142 17.06 0.89 9.80
N THR A 143 16.12 1.83 9.90
CA THR A 143 16.38 3.19 10.42
C THR A 143 15.94 3.40 11.87
N THR A 144 15.13 2.50 12.42
CA THR A 144 14.60 2.57 13.79
C THR A 144 15.62 1.98 14.78
N LYS A 145 15.94 2.72 15.84
CA LYS A 145 16.90 2.30 16.89
C LYS A 145 16.31 1.43 18.01
N ASN A 146 15.01 1.15 17.96
CA ASN A 146 14.28 0.42 19.00
C ASN A 146 14.13 -1.06 18.60
N GLU A 147 14.80 -1.96 19.33
CA GLU A 147 14.84 -3.40 19.03
C GLU A 147 13.46 -4.06 19.08
N THR A 148 12.66 -3.79 20.12
CA THR A 148 11.30 -4.34 20.25
C THR A 148 10.40 -3.93 19.08
N LEU A 149 10.56 -2.70 18.59
CA LEU A 149 9.81 -2.22 17.43
C LEU A 149 10.31 -2.86 16.12
N ASN A 150 11.62 -3.10 16.02
CA ASN A 150 12.22 -3.81 14.89
C ASN A 150 11.78 -5.27 14.79
N GLU A 151 11.59 -5.96 15.92
CA GLU A 151 11.02 -7.30 15.97
C GLU A 151 9.59 -7.30 15.40
N LYS A 152 8.77 -6.34 15.82
CA LYS A 152 7.40 -6.19 15.29
C LYS A 152 7.35 -5.91 13.80
N TYR A 153 8.19 -5.00 13.32
CA TYR A 153 8.31 -4.75 11.89
C TYR A 153 8.70 -6.03 11.15
N SER A 154 9.68 -6.77 11.68
CA SER A 154 10.13 -8.04 11.10
C SER A 154 9.01 -9.07 11.00
N LEU A 155 8.21 -9.26 12.05
CA LEU A 155 7.08 -10.18 12.04
C LEU A 155 6.03 -9.82 10.98
N ILE A 156 5.71 -8.52 10.84
CA ILE A 156 4.75 -8.07 9.82
C ILE A 156 5.31 -8.21 8.41
N ILE A 157 6.58 -7.83 8.20
CA ILE A 157 7.25 -7.95 6.90
C ILE A 157 7.27 -9.43 6.47
N GLN A 158 7.74 -10.32 7.35
CA GLN A 158 7.80 -11.76 7.09
C GLN A 158 6.40 -12.34 6.82
N GLY A 159 5.41 -12.02 7.66
CA GLY A 159 4.04 -12.47 7.47
C GLY A 159 3.41 -11.96 6.17
N THR A 160 3.75 -10.75 5.75
CA THR A 160 3.28 -10.16 4.48
C THR A 160 3.89 -10.89 3.29
N ILE A 161 5.22 -11.08 3.28
CA ILE A 161 5.92 -11.84 2.23
C ILE A 161 5.42 -13.28 2.17
N TYR A 162 5.19 -13.93 3.33
CA TYR A 162 4.61 -15.25 3.39
C TYR A 162 3.24 -15.31 2.71
N LYS A 163 2.33 -14.39 3.02
CA LYS A 163 1.01 -14.31 2.35
C LYS A 163 1.14 -14.08 0.85
N ILE A 164 2.06 -13.22 0.40
CA ILE A 164 2.32 -13.01 -1.05
C ILE A 164 2.75 -14.33 -1.70
N ASN A 165 3.63 -15.09 -1.06
CA ASN A 165 4.06 -16.41 -1.56
C ASN A 165 2.90 -17.39 -1.68
N GLU A 166 1.99 -17.43 -0.70
CA GLU A 166 0.80 -18.28 -0.78
C GLU A 166 -0.08 -17.93 -2.00
N PHE A 167 -0.23 -16.64 -2.32
CA PHE A 167 -0.91 -16.23 -3.55
C PHE A 167 -0.13 -16.59 -4.82
N ALA A 168 1.19 -16.44 -4.81
CA ALA A 168 2.04 -16.79 -5.94
C ALA A 168 1.89 -18.28 -6.29
N LYS A 169 2.00 -19.17 -5.29
CA LYS A 169 1.76 -20.63 -5.41
C LYS A 169 0.35 -20.95 -5.92
N LEU A 170 -0.67 -20.27 -5.39
CA LEU A 170 -2.05 -20.46 -5.79
C LEU A 170 -2.27 -20.16 -7.28
N VAL A 171 -1.72 -19.05 -7.77
CA VAL A 171 -1.83 -18.67 -9.19
C VAL A 171 -1.00 -19.60 -10.06
N HIS A 172 0.22 -19.94 -9.62
CA HIS A 172 1.15 -20.82 -10.32
C HIS A 172 0.55 -22.21 -10.56
N SER A 173 -0.05 -22.80 -9.53
CA SER A 173 -0.73 -24.10 -9.59
C SER A 173 -2.02 -24.11 -10.43
N THR A 174 -2.55 -22.95 -10.82
CA THR A 174 -3.81 -22.87 -11.60
C THR A 174 -3.63 -23.32 -13.05
N SER A 175 -2.41 -23.26 -13.62
CA SER A 175 -2.16 -23.70 -15.00
C SER A 175 -0.69 -24.01 -15.30
N LYS A 176 -0.38 -25.31 -15.51
CA LYS A 176 0.97 -25.78 -15.89
C LYS A 176 1.56 -25.08 -17.12
N LYS A 177 0.72 -24.69 -18.09
CA LYS A 177 1.18 -24.06 -19.34
C LYS A 177 1.70 -22.62 -19.13
N ASN A 178 1.45 -22.02 -17.97
CA ASN A 178 1.68 -20.60 -17.72
C ASN A 178 2.52 -20.33 -16.46
N GLU A 179 3.11 -21.36 -15.86
CA GLU A 179 4.01 -21.32 -14.70
C GLU A 179 5.07 -20.22 -14.85
N ARG A 180 5.84 -20.26 -15.94
CA ARG A 180 6.89 -19.27 -16.28
C ARG A 180 6.39 -17.82 -16.34
N TYR A 181 5.14 -17.61 -16.76
CA TYR A 181 4.59 -16.26 -16.82
C TYR A 181 4.24 -15.76 -15.42
N VAL A 182 3.61 -16.61 -14.61
CA VAL A 182 3.32 -16.29 -13.20
C VAL A 182 4.62 -15.99 -12.47
N GLU A 183 5.66 -16.81 -12.67
CA GLU A 183 7.01 -16.54 -12.18
C GLU A 183 7.53 -15.17 -12.61
N SER A 184 7.45 -14.84 -13.90
CA SER A 184 7.94 -13.57 -14.44
C SER A 184 7.22 -12.34 -13.87
N VAL A 185 5.91 -12.41 -13.61
CA VAL A 185 5.18 -11.26 -13.04
C VAL A 185 5.50 -11.10 -11.56
N PHE A 186 5.45 -12.19 -10.79
CA PHE A 186 5.75 -12.14 -9.37
C PHE A 186 7.25 -11.86 -9.12
N ALA A 187 8.15 -12.16 -10.06
CA ALA A 187 9.56 -11.75 -10.00
C ALA A 187 9.78 -10.23 -10.03
N ARG A 188 8.76 -9.43 -10.41
CA ARG A 188 8.81 -7.97 -10.31
C ARG A 188 8.62 -7.48 -8.87
N ILE A 189 8.09 -8.33 -8.00
CA ILE A 189 7.97 -8.03 -6.59
C ILE A 189 9.38 -8.05 -5.99
N PRO A 190 9.82 -7.01 -5.27
CA PRO A 190 11.17 -6.87 -4.74
C PRO A 190 11.43 -7.76 -3.50
N PHE A 191 10.71 -8.88 -3.36
CA PHE A 191 10.83 -9.84 -2.28
C PHE A 191 11.11 -11.22 -2.87
N THR A 192 11.77 -12.08 -2.10
CA THR A 192 11.98 -13.47 -2.52
C THR A 192 10.65 -14.20 -2.64
N ILE A 193 10.19 -14.41 -3.87
CA ILE A 193 8.97 -15.17 -4.15
C ILE A 193 9.27 -16.65 -4.30
N LYS A 194 8.43 -17.49 -3.67
CA LYS A 194 8.48 -18.96 -3.77
C LYS A 194 7.17 -19.48 -4.37
N PHE A 195 7.28 -20.37 -5.36
CA PHE A 195 6.16 -21.00 -6.07
C PHE A 195 5.97 -22.47 -5.71
#